data_AF-A0A8D2CR17-F1
#
_entry.id   AF-A0A8D2CR17-F1
#
_cell.length_a   1.000
_cell.length_b   1.000
_cell.length_c   1.000
_cell.angle_alpha   90.00
_cell.angle_beta   90.00
_cell.angle_gamma   90.00
#
_symmetry.space_group_name_H-M   'P 1'
#
loop_
_entity.id
_entity.type
_entity.pdbx_description
1 polymer ?
#
loop_
_entity_poly.entity_id
_entity_poly.type
_entity_poly.pdbx_seq_one_letter_code
_entity_poly.pdbx_strand_id
1 'polypeptide(L)'
;MDEDLVVALRLQEEWDARAAQRAAAREQPSLVDASWELADPTPDLQALFVQFNDRFFWGRLEAVEVKWSVRMTLCAGICSYEGRGGMCSIRLSEPLLKLRPRKDLVEVYHTFHDEVDEYRRHWWRCNGPCQHRQPYYGYVRRATNRAPSAHDFWWAEHQRTCGGTYIKIKEPENYPKKGRGKAKPSRQPASAAEAAGTTKAPL
;
A
#
# COMPACT_ATOMS: atom_id res chain seq x y z
N MET A 1 49.13 -50.64 20.89
CA MET A 1 48.90 -49.22 21.24
C MET A 1 48.80 -48.35 20.00
N ASP A 2 49.61 -48.59 18.96
CA ASP A 2 49.49 -47.86 17.69
C ASP A 2 48.26 -48.21 16.84
N GLU A 3 47.79 -49.47 16.86
CA GLU A 3 46.63 -49.88 16.07
C GLU A 3 45.31 -49.25 16.55
N ASP A 4 45.10 -49.15 17.86
CA ASP A 4 43.93 -48.47 18.45
C ASP A 4 43.90 -46.99 18.06
N LEU A 5 45.07 -46.36 17.96
CA LEU A 5 45.20 -44.95 17.56
C LEU A 5 44.82 -44.75 16.08
N VAL A 6 45.23 -45.67 15.21
CA VAL A 6 44.87 -45.64 13.78
C VAL A 6 43.37 -45.85 13.58
N VAL A 7 42.77 -46.77 14.34
CA VAL A 7 41.32 -47.00 14.30
C VAL A 7 40.54 -45.78 14.80
N ALA A 8 40.99 -45.16 15.90
CA ALA A 8 40.35 -43.96 16.44
C ALA A 8 40.38 -42.77 15.45
N LEU A 9 41.51 -42.56 14.76
CA LEU A 9 41.63 -41.51 13.76
C LEU A 9 40.67 -41.72 12.58
N ARG A 10 40.55 -42.96 12.10
CA ARG A 10 39.64 -43.28 10.97
C ARG A 10 38.17 -43.11 11.35
N LEU A 11 37.79 -43.49 12.56
CA LEU A 11 36.43 -43.27 13.08
C LEU A 11 36.13 -41.77 13.25
N GLN A 12 37.12 -40.99 13.67
CA GLN A 12 36.99 -39.53 13.77
C GLN A 12 36.77 -38.90 12.39
N GLU A 13 37.55 -39.30 11.38
CA GLU A 13 37.36 -38.84 9.99
C GLU A 13 35.98 -39.21 9.43
N GLU A 14 35.50 -40.44 9.68
CA GLU A 14 34.15 -40.87 9.27
C GLU A 14 33.04 -40.06 9.98
N TRP A 15 33.26 -39.74 11.26
CA TRP A 15 32.34 -38.90 12.02
C TRP A 15 32.31 -37.48 11.49
N ASP A 16 33.47 -36.89 11.23
CA ASP A 16 33.61 -35.54 10.70
C ASP A 16 33.05 -35.44 9.27
N ALA A 17 33.22 -36.48 8.45
CA ALA A 17 32.60 -36.57 7.11
C ALA A 17 31.07 -36.65 7.20
N ARG A 18 30.52 -37.44 8.13
CA ARG A 18 29.07 -37.50 8.39
C ARG A 18 28.53 -36.18 8.93
N ALA A 19 29.30 -35.51 9.79
CA ALA A 19 28.96 -34.20 10.32
C ALA A 19 28.99 -33.12 9.22
N ALA A 20 29.98 -33.14 8.33
CA ALA A 20 30.08 -32.26 7.18
C ALA A 20 28.95 -32.49 6.17
N GLN A 21 28.60 -33.75 5.87
CA GLN A 21 27.43 -34.07 5.04
C GLN A 21 26.12 -33.57 5.66
N ARG A 22 25.96 -33.72 6.99
CA ARG A 22 24.82 -33.17 7.72
C ARG A 22 24.81 -31.64 7.75
N ALA A 23 25.97 -31.01 7.83
CA ALA A 23 26.13 -29.56 7.82
C ALA A 23 25.85 -28.98 6.42
N ALA A 24 26.33 -29.61 5.35
CA ALA A 24 26.05 -29.24 3.97
C ALA A 24 24.57 -29.52 3.58
N ALA A 25 23.97 -30.59 4.08
CA ALA A 25 22.53 -30.80 3.94
C ALA A 25 21.71 -29.79 4.76
N ARG A 26 22.32 -29.17 5.78
CA ARG A 26 21.74 -28.08 6.59
C ARG A 26 22.20 -26.70 6.14
N GLU A 27 23.05 -26.59 5.12
CA GLU A 27 23.38 -25.32 4.48
C GLU A 27 22.11 -24.85 3.79
N GLN A 28 21.39 -24.03 4.52
CA GLN A 28 20.16 -23.45 4.05
C GLN A 28 20.53 -22.41 3.01
N PRO A 29 19.89 -22.41 1.83
CA PRO A 29 20.04 -21.30 0.92
C PRO A 29 19.69 -20.01 1.68
N SER A 30 20.67 -19.10 1.74
CA SER A 30 20.45 -17.73 2.15
C SER A 30 19.30 -17.19 1.32
N LEU A 31 18.33 -16.50 1.96
CA LEU A 31 17.28 -15.81 1.20
C LEU A 31 17.90 -14.84 0.21
N VAL A 32 18.99 -14.17 0.63
CA VAL A 32 19.79 -13.29 -0.20
C VAL A 32 20.79 -14.14 -0.99
N ASP A 33 20.36 -14.55 -2.18
CA ASP A 33 21.18 -15.22 -3.19
C ASP A 33 21.52 -14.25 -4.34
N ALA A 34 22.45 -14.59 -5.23
CA ALA A 34 22.79 -13.78 -6.41
C ALA A 34 21.57 -13.44 -7.30
N SER A 35 20.53 -14.28 -7.25
CA SER A 35 19.25 -14.08 -7.95
C SER A 35 18.26 -13.12 -7.25
N TRP A 36 18.58 -12.59 -6.06
CA TRP A 36 17.68 -11.74 -5.25
C TRP A 36 17.32 -10.39 -5.89
N GLU A 37 18.25 -9.82 -6.67
CA GLU A 37 18.08 -8.54 -7.39
C GLU A 37 17.57 -8.73 -8.83
N LEU A 38 17.42 -9.98 -9.30
CA LEU A 38 16.94 -10.29 -10.64
C LEU A 38 15.41 -10.49 -10.62
N ALA A 39 14.76 -10.09 -11.71
CA ALA A 39 13.36 -10.43 -11.94
C ALA A 39 13.25 -11.94 -12.19
N ASP A 40 12.44 -12.62 -11.39
CA ASP A 40 12.12 -14.03 -11.62
C ASP A 40 11.07 -14.09 -12.73
N PRO A 41 11.35 -14.69 -13.90
CA PRO A 41 10.40 -14.74 -15.01
C PRO A 41 9.14 -15.57 -14.67
N THR A 42 9.19 -16.44 -13.65
CA THR A 42 8.05 -17.26 -13.21
C THR A 42 8.11 -17.53 -11.70
N PRO A 43 7.74 -16.57 -10.83
CA PRO A 43 7.75 -16.82 -9.40
C PRO A 43 6.64 -17.81 -9.02
N ASP A 44 7.03 -18.99 -8.53
CA ASP A 44 6.09 -19.93 -7.91
C ASP A 44 5.72 -19.45 -6.50
N LEU A 45 4.65 -18.67 -6.46
CA LEU A 45 4.07 -18.10 -5.25
C LEU A 45 3.70 -19.17 -4.21
N GLN A 46 3.21 -20.34 -4.63
CA GLN A 46 2.79 -21.39 -3.70
C GLN A 46 3.99 -22.07 -3.07
N ALA A 47 5.00 -22.40 -3.88
CA ALA A 47 6.24 -22.99 -3.37
C ALA A 47 6.95 -22.06 -2.38
N LEU A 48 7.00 -20.75 -2.68
CA LEU A 48 7.53 -19.74 -1.77
C LEU A 48 6.75 -19.69 -0.44
N PHE A 49 5.42 -19.72 -0.52
CA PHE A 49 4.60 -19.65 0.68
C PHE A 49 4.79 -20.88 1.58
N VAL A 50 4.82 -22.09 1.01
CA VAL A 50 5.07 -23.32 1.77
C VAL A 50 6.46 -23.29 2.40
N GLN A 51 7.49 -22.88 1.65
CA GLN A 51 8.85 -22.76 2.16
C GLN A 51 8.94 -21.78 3.34
N PHE A 52 8.29 -20.61 3.23
CA PHE A 52 8.30 -19.62 4.31
C PHE A 52 7.45 -20.04 5.49
N ASN A 53 6.32 -20.72 5.27
CA ASN A 53 5.50 -21.26 6.35
C ASN A 53 6.30 -22.23 7.23
N ASP A 54 7.03 -23.16 6.61
CA ASP A 54 7.87 -24.11 7.35
C ASP A 54 9.03 -23.41 8.06
N ARG A 55 9.75 -22.53 7.34
CA ARG A 55 10.98 -21.89 7.83
C ARG A 55 10.75 -20.83 8.91
N PHE A 56 9.70 -20.02 8.78
CA PHE A 56 9.49 -18.82 9.62
C PHE A 56 8.24 -18.89 10.50
N PHE A 57 7.25 -19.71 10.13
CA PHE A 57 5.97 -19.78 10.82
C PHE A 57 5.68 -21.14 11.44
N TRP A 58 6.66 -22.06 11.44
CA TRP A 58 6.56 -23.40 12.04
C TRP A 58 5.33 -24.19 11.57
N GLY A 59 4.97 -24.06 10.30
CA GLY A 59 3.82 -24.73 9.71
C GLY A 59 2.45 -24.16 10.10
N ARG A 60 2.38 -23.08 10.91
CA ARG A 60 1.11 -22.56 11.44
C ARG A 60 0.17 -21.95 10.39
N LEU A 61 0.66 -21.63 9.20
CA LEU A 61 -0.12 -20.99 8.14
C LEU A 61 -0.64 -21.98 7.09
N GLU A 62 -0.70 -23.28 7.36
CA GLU A 62 -1.22 -24.29 6.43
C GLU A 62 -2.66 -24.01 5.95
N ALA A 63 -3.50 -23.42 6.81
CA ALA A 63 -4.88 -23.08 6.50
C ALA A 63 -5.05 -21.75 5.73
N VAL A 64 -3.95 -21.06 5.42
CA VAL A 64 -3.97 -19.77 4.73
C VAL A 64 -3.80 -19.98 3.23
N GLU A 65 -4.71 -19.40 2.44
CA GLU A 65 -4.57 -19.41 0.99
C GLU A 65 -3.79 -18.19 0.51
N VAL A 66 -2.88 -18.39 -0.45
CA VAL A 66 -2.15 -17.32 -1.12
C VAL A 66 -2.51 -17.33 -2.61
N LYS A 67 -2.89 -16.19 -3.20
CA LYS A 67 -3.29 -16.12 -4.62
C LYS A 67 -2.80 -14.83 -5.30
N TRP A 68 -2.48 -14.93 -6.58
CA TRP A 68 -2.29 -13.76 -7.43
C TRP A 68 -3.62 -13.06 -7.74
N SER A 69 -3.55 -11.73 -7.85
CA SER A 69 -4.64 -10.89 -8.30
C SER A 69 -4.21 -10.05 -9.49
N VAL A 70 -4.79 -10.33 -10.66
CA VAL A 70 -4.55 -9.61 -11.92
C VAL A 70 -5.16 -8.21 -11.95
N ARG A 71 -6.07 -7.89 -11.01
CA ARG A 71 -6.82 -6.61 -10.99
C ARG A 71 -6.43 -5.67 -9.85
N MET A 72 -5.62 -6.12 -8.90
CA MET A 72 -5.27 -5.33 -7.71
C MET A 72 -4.15 -4.34 -8.03
N THR A 73 -4.42 -3.04 -7.92
CA THR A 73 -3.44 -1.97 -8.23
C THR A 73 -3.31 -0.93 -7.11
N LEU A 74 -4.13 -1.03 -6.07
CA LEU A 74 -4.12 -0.09 -4.95
C LEU A 74 -3.03 -0.41 -3.91
N CYS A 75 -2.66 -1.69 -3.78
CA CYS A 75 -1.65 -2.19 -2.85
C CYS A 75 -0.99 -3.45 -3.43
N ALA A 76 0.25 -3.72 -3.03
CA ALA A 76 1.02 -4.88 -3.49
C ALA A 76 0.51 -6.21 -2.89
N GLY A 77 -0.05 -6.17 -1.67
CA GLY A 77 -0.65 -7.33 -1.01
C GLY A 77 -1.79 -6.94 -0.08
N ILE A 78 -2.73 -7.86 0.16
CA ILE A 78 -3.80 -7.71 1.15
C ILE A 78 -4.10 -9.05 1.82
N CYS A 79 -4.42 -9.01 3.12
CA CYS A 79 -4.95 -10.14 3.87
C CYS A 79 -6.46 -9.91 4.11
N SER A 80 -7.27 -10.91 3.80
CA SER A 80 -8.70 -10.94 4.11
C SER A 80 -8.98 -12.07 5.08
N TYR A 81 -9.65 -11.74 6.19
CA TYR A 81 -9.92 -12.67 7.29
C TYR A 81 -11.42 -12.93 7.39
N GLU A 82 -11.82 -14.19 7.33
CA GLU A 82 -13.21 -14.59 7.51
C GLU A 82 -13.56 -14.69 9.01
N GLY A 83 -13.66 -13.55 9.71
CA GLY A 83 -14.23 -13.49 11.07
C GLY A 83 -13.52 -14.32 12.16
N ARG A 84 -14.26 -14.73 13.20
CA ARG A 84 -13.71 -15.46 14.37
C ARG A 84 -13.37 -16.92 13.99
N GLY A 85 -12.13 -17.13 13.55
CA GLY A 85 -11.56 -18.44 13.26
C GLY A 85 -11.67 -18.90 11.80
N GLY A 86 -12.09 -18.04 10.87
CA GLY A 86 -12.17 -18.40 9.45
C GLY A 86 -10.82 -18.30 8.72
N MET A 87 -10.84 -18.75 7.47
CA MET A 87 -9.65 -18.77 6.63
C MET A 87 -9.09 -17.36 6.42
N CYS A 88 -7.77 -17.24 6.53
CA CYS A 88 -7.05 -16.08 6.05
C CYS A 88 -6.75 -16.31 4.57
N SER A 89 -7.09 -15.34 3.72
CA SER A 89 -6.69 -15.32 2.31
C SER A 89 -5.76 -14.14 2.06
N ILE A 90 -4.56 -14.44 1.59
CA ILE A 90 -3.56 -13.47 1.18
C ILE A 90 -3.64 -13.34 -0.34
N ARG A 91 -3.77 -12.11 -0.83
CA ARG A 91 -3.73 -11.82 -2.26
C ARG A 91 -2.56 -10.90 -2.56
N LEU A 92 -1.76 -11.24 -3.56
CA LEU A 92 -0.67 -10.40 -4.07
C LEU A 92 -1.01 -9.82 -5.44
N SER A 93 -0.54 -8.61 -5.71
CA SER A 93 -0.81 -7.89 -6.95
C SER A 93 0.13 -8.36 -8.05
N GLU A 94 -0.42 -9.00 -9.08
CA GLU A 94 0.37 -9.35 -10.26
C GLU A 94 0.84 -8.10 -11.03
N PRO A 95 -0.01 -7.09 -11.29
CA PRO A 95 0.43 -5.88 -12.00
C PRO A 95 1.57 -5.11 -11.31
N LEU A 96 1.68 -5.17 -9.98
CA LEU A 96 2.69 -4.42 -9.24
C LEU A 96 3.98 -5.20 -8.98
N LEU A 97 3.92 -6.54 -8.95
CA LEU A 97 5.05 -7.38 -8.52
C LEU A 97 5.67 -8.21 -9.65
N LYS A 98 4.95 -8.48 -10.76
CA LYS A 98 5.42 -9.39 -11.82
C LYS A 98 6.68 -8.92 -12.57
N LEU A 99 6.88 -7.61 -12.67
CA LEU A 99 8.02 -7.02 -13.38
C LEU A 99 9.08 -6.47 -12.42
N ARG A 100 8.94 -6.76 -11.12
CA ARG A 100 9.84 -6.28 -10.08
C ARG A 100 10.91 -7.34 -9.75
N PRO A 101 12.05 -6.91 -9.18
CA PRO A 101 13.02 -7.84 -8.63
C PRO A 101 12.39 -8.79 -7.61
N ARG A 102 12.96 -9.99 -7.48
CA ARG A 102 12.46 -11.04 -6.56
C ARG A 102 12.31 -10.55 -5.11
N LYS A 103 13.18 -9.64 -4.65
CA LYS A 103 13.07 -9.04 -3.31
C LYS A 103 11.74 -8.35 -3.06
N ASP A 104 11.16 -7.66 -4.04
CA ASP A 104 9.91 -6.91 -3.87
C ASP A 104 8.72 -7.88 -3.75
N LEU A 105 8.85 -9.13 -4.22
CA LEU A 105 7.84 -10.16 -4.00
C LEU A 105 7.93 -10.75 -2.58
N VAL A 106 9.14 -10.91 -2.04
CA VAL A 106 9.40 -11.57 -0.76
C VAL A 106 9.30 -10.58 0.42
N GLU A 107 9.79 -9.36 0.25
CA GLU A 107 9.71 -8.28 1.23
C GLU A 107 8.50 -7.40 0.94
N VAL A 108 7.52 -7.40 1.85
CA VAL A 108 6.31 -6.56 1.79
C VAL A 108 6.62 -5.09 2.14
N TYR A 109 7.81 -4.81 2.68
CA TYR A 109 8.29 -3.45 2.90
C TYR A 109 8.94 -2.92 1.62
N HIS A 110 8.08 -2.47 0.71
CA HIS A 110 8.53 -1.87 -0.54
C HIS A 110 9.01 -0.43 -0.31
N THR A 111 10.08 -0.07 -1.01
CA THR A 111 10.42 1.32 -1.44
C THR A 111 9.34 1.94 -2.36
N PHE A 112 8.18 1.30 -2.51
CA PHE A 112 7.02 1.77 -3.27
C PHE A 112 6.28 2.91 -2.59
N HIS A 113 6.25 3.01 -1.26
CA HIS A 113 5.62 4.16 -0.61
C HIS A 113 6.38 5.45 -0.94
N ASP A 114 7.71 5.39 -1.02
CA ASP A 114 8.53 6.54 -1.39
C ASP A 114 8.32 6.89 -2.87
N GLU A 115 8.33 5.91 -3.79
CA GLU A 115 7.99 6.14 -5.20
C GLU A 115 6.57 6.68 -5.36
N VAL A 116 5.57 6.08 -4.71
CA VAL A 116 4.17 6.51 -4.80
C VAL A 116 3.95 7.87 -4.15
N ASP A 117 4.62 8.17 -3.03
CA ASP A 117 4.58 9.49 -2.41
C ASP A 117 5.30 10.53 -3.28
N GLU A 118 6.35 10.14 -4.02
CA GLU A 118 6.97 10.94 -5.07
C GLU A 118 5.98 11.21 -6.23
N TYR A 119 5.25 10.19 -6.69
CA TYR A 119 4.23 10.36 -7.73
C TYR A 119 3.02 11.17 -7.25
N ARG A 120 2.64 11.08 -5.97
CA ARG A 120 1.51 11.80 -5.35
C ARG A 120 1.86 13.26 -5.06
N ARG A 121 2.18 14.03 -6.09
CA ARG A 121 2.68 15.40 -5.98
C ARG A 121 1.63 16.44 -5.57
N HIS A 122 0.34 16.09 -5.59
CA HIS A 122 -0.75 17.01 -5.24
C HIS A 122 -1.30 16.69 -3.87
N TRP A 123 -1.11 17.63 -2.94
CA TRP A 123 -1.46 17.44 -1.54
C TRP A 123 -2.55 18.43 -1.15
N TRP A 124 -3.56 17.93 -0.46
CA TRP A 124 -4.59 18.73 0.18
C TRP A 124 -4.63 18.43 1.67
N ARG A 125 -4.96 19.45 2.45
CA ARG A 125 -5.21 19.33 3.88
C ARG A 125 -6.54 19.96 4.22
N CYS A 126 -7.37 19.22 4.95
CA CYS A 126 -8.63 19.74 5.46
C CYS A 126 -8.37 20.78 6.54
N ASN A 127 -9.18 21.84 6.59
CA ASN A 127 -9.14 22.86 7.65
C ASN A 127 -10.08 22.54 8.84
N GLY A 128 -10.75 21.38 8.82
CA GLY A 128 -11.69 20.97 9.86
C GLY A 128 -11.07 20.12 10.98
N PRO A 129 -11.90 19.59 11.90
CA PRO A 129 -11.46 18.82 13.07
C PRO A 129 -10.79 17.49 12.71
N CYS A 130 -10.94 16.98 11.49
CA CYS A 130 -10.25 15.75 11.06
C CYS A 130 -8.71 15.90 10.99
N GLN A 131 -8.18 17.12 11.12
CA GLN A 131 -6.74 17.36 11.25
C GLN A 131 -6.11 16.66 12.46
N HIS A 132 -6.89 16.44 13.52
CA HIS A 132 -6.42 15.79 14.74
C HIS A 132 -6.88 14.33 14.84
N ARG A 133 -7.56 13.81 13.80
CA ARG A 133 -8.09 12.44 13.79
C ARG A 133 -7.16 11.51 13.03
N GLN A 134 -6.78 10.42 13.68
CA GLN A 134 -6.09 9.31 13.05
C GLN A 134 -7.01 8.62 12.02
N PRO A 135 -6.45 7.99 10.98
CA PRO A 135 -5.02 7.87 10.67
C PRO A 135 -4.48 8.97 9.74
N TYR A 136 -5.34 9.77 9.11
CA TYR A 136 -4.95 10.63 7.98
C TYR A 136 -4.64 12.08 8.37
N TYR A 137 -5.01 12.54 9.57
CA TYR A 137 -4.74 13.91 10.06
C TYR A 137 -5.16 15.02 9.07
N GLY A 138 -6.26 14.77 8.35
CA GLY A 138 -6.81 15.67 7.35
C GLY A 138 -6.06 15.74 6.03
N TYR A 139 -5.04 14.91 5.78
CA TYR A 139 -4.30 14.91 4.52
C TYR A 139 -4.95 14.02 3.46
N VAL A 140 -4.90 14.48 2.22
CA VAL A 140 -5.20 13.69 1.01
C VAL A 140 -4.09 13.96 0.00
N ARG A 141 -3.41 12.89 -0.44
CA ARG A 141 -2.33 12.95 -1.45
C ARG A 141 -2.76 12.21 -2.71
N ARG A 142 -2.57 12.80 -3.88
CA ARG A 142 -2.94 12.19 -5.18
C ARG A 142 -1.89 12.44 -6.24
N ALA A 143 -1.80 11.52 -7.20
CA ALA A 143 -0.96 11.66 -8.38
C ALA A 143 -1.51 12.68 -9.39
N THR A 144 -2.83 12.84 -9.44
CA THR A 144 -3.53 13.79 -10.32
C THR A 144 -4.02 15.01 -9.54
N ASN A 145 -4.09 16.16 -10.21
CA ASN A 145 -4.66 17.40 -9.66
C ASN A 145 -6.20 17.33 -9.58
N ARG A 146 -6.73 16.43 -8.75
CA ARG A 146 -8.16 16.30 -8.45
C ARG A 146 -8.40 16.63 -6.99
N ALA A 147 -9.00 17.79 -6.73
CA ALA A 147 -9.40 18.13 -5.38
C ALA A 147 -10.39 17.09 -4.82
N PRO A 148 -10.32 16.76 -3.53
CA PRO A 148 -11.37 16.00 -2.86
C PRO A 148 -12.76 16.59 -3.14
N SER A 149 -13.72 15.73 -3.50
CA SER A 149 -15.07 16.17 -3.89
C SER A 149 -16.11 15.06 -3.66
N ALA A 150 -17.39 15.37 -3.92
CA ALA A 150 -18.49 14.41 -3.82
C ALA A 150 -18.35 13.13 -4.66
N HIS A 151 -17.42 13.09 -5.62
CA HIS A 151 -17.10 11.89 -6.39
C HIS A 151 -16.25 10.88 -5.60
N ASP A 152 -15.67 11.28 -4.47
CA ASP A 152 -14.93 10.37 -3.60
C ASP A 152 -15.90 9.63 -2.68
N PHE A 153 -15.77 8.31 -2.59
CA PHE A 153 -16.70 7.45 -1.83
C PHE A 153 -16.81 7.83 -0.34
N TRP A 154 -15.76 8.42 0.24
CA TRP A 154 -15.71 8.84 1.65
C TRP A 154 -16.20 10.28 1.86
N TRP A 155 -16.48 11.05 0.81
CA TRP A 155 -16.79 12.47 0.90
C TRP A 155 -18.05 12.75 1.73
N ALA A 156 -19.11 11.99 1.52
CA ALA A 156 -20.37 12.15 2.25
C ALA A 156 -20.16 11.98 3.77
N GLU A 157 -19.36 10.99 4.16
CA GLU A 157 -19.03 10.73 5.56
C GLU A 157 -18.12 11.82 6.15
N HIS A 158 -17.13 12.30 5.40
CA HIS A 158 -16.32 13.44 5.81
C HIS A 158 -17.16 14.72 5.99
N GLN A 159 -18.10 14.98 5.09
CA GLN A 159 -18.99 16.14 5.19
C GLN A 159 -19.84 16.09 6.46
N ARG A 160 -20.30 14.89 6.85
CA ARG A 160 -21.12 14.66 8.05
C ARG A 160 -20.32 14.75 9.35
N THR A 161 -19.09 14.22 9.36
CA THR A 161 -18.30 14.07 10.60
C THR A 161 -17.29 15.18 10.85
N CYS A 162 -16.92 15.92 9.81
CA CYS A 162 -15.93 16.98 9.85
C CYS A 162 -16.50 18.28 9.27
N GLY A 163 -17.10 18.24 8.08
CA GLY A 163 -17.67 19.39 7.39
C GLY A 163 -16.63 20.43 6.93
N GLY A 164 -15.33 20.14 7.07
CA GLY A 164 -14.25 21.04 6.65
C GLY A 164 -14.02 21.03 5.14
N THR A 165 -13.20 21.98 4.68
CA THR A 165 -12.83 22.14 3.27
C THR A 165 -11.37 21.75 3.07
N TYR A 166 -11.08 21.06 1.97
CA TYR A 166 -9.71 20.68 1.60
C TYR A 166 -9.00 21.82 0.88
N ILE A 167 -7.93 22.33 1.50
CA ILE A 167 -7.07 23.38 0.96
C ILE A 167 -5.84 22.73 0.34
N LYS A 168 -5.44 23.19 -0.84
CA LYS A 168 -4.26 22.66 -1.54
C LYS A 168 -2.98 23.23 -0.91
N ILE A 169 -2.04 22.35 -0.58
CA ILE A 169 -0.81 22.70 0.17
C ILE A 169 0.48 22.37 -0.57
N LYS A 170 0.45 21.46 -1.57
CA LYS A 170 1.62 21.13 -2.41
C LYS A 170 1.20 20.97 -3.87
N GLU A 171 1.95 21.63 -4.75
CA GLU A 171 1.89 21.47 -6.20
C GLU A 171 3.32 21.29 -6.75
N PRO A 172 3.52 20.47 -7.78
CA PRO A 172 4.79 20.41 -8.50
C PRO A 172 5.04 21.72 -9.26
N GLU A 173 6.28 22.18 -9.25
CA GLU A 173 6.73 23.52 -9.67
C GLU A 173 6.46 23.85 -11.15
N ASN A 174 6.25 22.83 -11.99
CA ASN A 174 6.11 22.95 -13.45
C ASN A 174 4.68 22.71 -13.97
N TYR A 175 3.63 22.98 -13.17
CA TYR A 175 2.24 22.83 -13.63
C TYR A 175 1.64 24.17 -14.11
N PRO A 176 1.13 24.26 -15.36
CA PRO A 176 0.52 25.50 -15.85
C PRO A 176 -0.74 25.80 -15.04
N LYS A 177 -0.78 26.98 -14.41
CA LYS A 177 -1.98 27.51 -13.75
C LYS A 177 -3.04 27.75 -14.81
N LYS A 178 -3.91 26.77 -15.07
CA LYS A 178 -5.14 27.03 -15.86
C LYS A 178 -5.96 28.05 -15.10
N GLY A 179 -6.14 29.20 -15.74
CA GLY A 179 -6.69 30.41 -15.17
C GLY A 179 -8.01 30.19 -14.44
N ARG A 180 -8.17 30.93 -13.33
CA ARG A 180 -9.45 31.14 -12.65
C ARG A 180 -10.48 31.63 -13.67
N GLY A 181 -11.35 30.73 -14.10
CA GLY A 181 -12.54 31.06 -14.87
C GLY A 181 -13.55 31.80 -13.99
N LYS A 182 -13.57 33.13 -14.16
CA LYS A 182 -14.65 34.10 -13.91
C LYS A 182 -15.26 34.13 -12.50
N ALA A 183 -14.86 35.16 -11.75
CA ALA A 183 -15.70 35.78 -10.73
C ALA A 183 -17.04 36.21 -11.37
N LYS A 184 -18.16 35.69 -10.85
CA LYS A 184 -19.47 36.32 -11.06
C LYS A 184 -19.49 37.61 -10.22
N PRO A 185 -19.86 38.77 -10.78
CA PRO A 185 -19.99 39.99 -9.99
C PRO A 185 -21.13 39.83 -8.99
N SER A 186 -20.85 40.25 -7.76
CA SER A 186 -21.77 40.39 -6.66
C SER A 186 -22.99 41.23 -7.05
N ARG A 187 -24.18 40.66 -6.95
CA ARG A 187 -25.42 41.44 -6.84
C ARG A 187 -25.73 41.54 -5.35
N GLN A 188 -25.39 42.68 -4.74
CA GLN A 188 -25.83 42.99 -3.39
C GLN A 188 -27.34 43.31 -3.38
N PRO A 189 -28.03 43.04 -2.26
CA PRO A 189 -29.48 43.13 -2.15
C PRO A 189 -29.93 44.56 -1.84
N ALA A 190 -31.06 44.99 -2.41
CA ALA A 190 -31.78 46.18 -1.97
C ALA A 190 -32.98 45.73 -1.13
N SER A 191 -33.02 46.19 0.12
CA SER A 191 -34.12 45.99 1.07
C SER A 191 -35.00 47.25 1.18
N ALA A 192 -36.26 47.01 1.58
CA ALA A 192 -37.29 47.93 2.08
C ALA A 192 -38.04 48.74 0.99
N ALA A 193 -39.29 48.41 0.63
CA ALA A 193 -40.57 48.42 1.38
C ALA A 193 -41.30 49.77 1.26
N GLU A 194 -42.45 49.69 0.57
CA GLU A 194 -43.73 50.42 0.70
C GLU A 194 -43.78 51.94 0.94
N ALA A 195 -44.53 52.65 0.07
CA ALA A 195 -45.83 53.23 0.43
C ALA A 195 -46.61 53.75 -0.81
N ALA A 196 -47.91 53.43 -0.85
CA ALA A 196 -49.10 54.13 -1.40
C ALA A 196 -48.95 55.14 -2.56
N GLY A 197 -49.82 55.23 -3.57
CA GLY A 197 -51.13 54.66 -3.84
C GLY A 197 -51.83 55.47 -4.95
N THR A 198 -52.93 54.91 -5.48
CA THR A 198 -54.10 55.64 -6.04
C THR A 198 -54.03 56.22 -7.47
N THR A 199 -54.60 55.41 -8.38
CA THR A 199 -55.69 55.68 -9.35
C THR A 199 -55.53 56.48 -10.65
N LYS A 200 -56.05 55.80 -11.70
CA LYS A 200 -56.92 56.24 -12.81
C LYS A 200 -56.27 56.75 -14.12
N ALA A 201 -56.48 55.94 -15.17
CA ALA A 201 -56.66 56.33 -16.57
C ALA A 201 -58.05 57.01 -16.77
N PRO A 202 -58.48 57.41 -17.98
CA PRO A 202 -57.80 57.59 -19.29
C PRO A 202 -57.92 59.07 -19.78
N LEU A 203 -57.24 59.52 -20.84
CA LEU A 203 -57.55 59.36 -22.28
C LEU A 203 -56.38 59.95 -23.08
#